data_AF-A0A3N4LXH1-F1
#
_entry.id   AF-A0A3N4LXH1-F1
#
_cell.length_a   1.000
_cell.length_b   1.000
_cell.length_c   1.000
_cell.angle_alpha   90.00
_cell.angle_beta   90.00
_cell.angle_gamma   90.00
#
_symmetry.space_group_name_H-M   'P 1'
#
loop_
_entity.id
_entity.type
_entity.pdbx_description
1 polymer ?
#
loop_
_entity_poly.entity_id
_entity_poly.type
_entity_poly.pdbx_seq_one_letter_code
_entity_poly.pdbx_strand_id
1 'polypeptide(L)'
;MAQPLGQGFGPQPNFNNLVQGLNAAIHEAILIPNVPLVGQANQVIQLLQQIQRDVQHVRAELDLLPTKLYNAGAREQELLIFPQEVAVAPPPLLVNRRELGNMTIAECQAAAAHLGLPVLQPNALVADRCRQIAEHLGAPLR
;
A
#
# COMPACT_ATOMS: atom_id res chain seq x y z
N MET A 1 -15.08 28.45 3.92
CA MET A 1 -15.37 27.05 3.49
C MET A 1 -14.09 26.50 2.91
N ALA A 2 -13.66 25.33 3.40
CA ALA A 2 -12.27 24.87 3.36
C ALA A 2 -11.78 24.54 1.94
N GLN A 3 -10.55 24.99 1.64
CA GLN A 3 -9.81 24.64 0.43
C GLN A 3 -9.42 23.15 0.47
N PRO A 4 -9.55 22.40 -0.65
CA PRO A 4 -9.03 21.05 -0.72
C PRO A 4 -7.50 21.12 -0.67
N LEU A 5 -6.89 20.41 0.28
CA LEU A 5 -5.45 20.14 0.34
C LEU A 5 -5.05 19.17 -0.79
N GLY A 6 -5.26 19.59 -2.03
CA GLY A 6 -4.73 18.96 -3.24
C GLY A 6 -3.49 19.72 -3.72
N GLN A 7 -2.55 20.03 -2.82
CA GLN A 7 -1.25 20.52 -3.25
C GLN A 7 -0.42 19.31 -3.67
N GLY A 8 -0.29 19.18 -4.99
CA GLY A 8 0.45 18.13 -5.64
C GLY A 8 1.82 17.94 -5.00
N PHE A 9 2.06 16.72 -4.51
CA PHE A 9 3.41 16.20 -4.43
C PHE A 9 4.04 16.44 -5.81
N GLY A 10 5.14 17.20 -5.84
CA GLY A 10 5.82 17.60 -7.08
C GLY A 10 6.18 16.41 -7.98
N PRO A 11 6.76 16.66 -9.17
CA PRO A 11 7.08 15.60 -10.12
C PRO A 11 7.81 14.46 -9.41
N GLN A 12 7.21 13.28 -9.50
CA GLN A 12 7.67 12.10 -8.78
C GLN A 12 9.11 11.79 -9.25
N PRO A 13 10.09 11.70 -8.35
CA PRO A 13 11.44 11.35 -8.76
C PRO A 13 11.43 9.94 -9.37
N ASN A 14 11.72 9.86 -10.67
CA ASN A 14 11.78 8.60 -11.38
C ASN A 14 13.16 7.97 -11.18
N PHE A 15 13.32 7.31 -10.04
CA PHE A 15 14.55 6.58 -9.70
C PHE A 15 14.79 5.36 -10.59
N ASN A 16 13.79 4.84 -11.32
CA ASN A 16 13.99 3.75 -12.28
C ASN A 16 14.92 4.17 -13.41
N ASN A 17 14.71 5.36 -13.97
CA ASN A 17 15.59 5.88 -15.03
C ASN A 17 17.02 6.08 -14.52
N LEU A 18 17.18 6.54 -13.27
CA LEU A 18 18.49 6.73 -12.63
C LEU A 18 19.19 5.38 -12.37
N VAL A 19 18.47 4.39 -11.85
CA VAL A 19 18.99 3.03 -11.61
C VAL A 19 19.36 2.34 -12.93
N GLN A 20 18.55 2.51 -13.99
CA GLN A 20 18.86 2.00 -15.32
C GLN A 20 20.12 2.65 -15.90
N GLY A 21 20.26 3.97 -15.76
CA GLY A 21 21.46 4.70 -16.18
C GLY A 21 22.72 4.27 -15.41
N LEU A 22 22.62 4.09 -14.10
CA LEU A 22 23.73 3.60 -13.26
C LEU A 22 24.10 2.15 -13.63
N ASN A 23 23.12 1.28 -13.85
CA ASN A 23 23.37 -0.09 -14.31
C ASN A 23 24.10 -0.10 -15.66
N ALA A 24 23.69 0.72 -16.63
CA ALA A 24 24.37 0.82 -17.91
C ALA A 24 25.82 1.30 -17.75
N ALA A 25 26.05 2.33 -16.94
CA ALA A 25 27.38 2.86 -16.66
C ALA A 25 28.30 1.85 -15.93
N ILE A 26 27.76 1.01 -15.04
CA ILE A 26 28.51 -0.06 -14.38
C ILE A 26 28.94 -1.12 -15.40
N HIS A 27 28.06 -1.52 -16.32
CA HIS A 27 28.40 -2.52 -17.34
C HIS A 27 29.54 -2.04 -18.25
N GLU A 28 29.62 -0.74 -18.55
CA GLU A 28 30.75 -0.18 -19.29
C GLU A 28 32.02 -0.07 -18.43
N ALA A 29 31.90 0.28 -17.15
CA ALA A 29 33.03 0.41 -16.23
C ALA A 29 33.68 -0.93 -15.85
N ILE A 30 32.97 -2.07 -15.98
CA ILE A 30 33.52 -3.43 -15.77
C ILE A 30 34.67 -3.75 -16.74
N LEU A 31 34.73 -3.07 -17.89
CA LEU A 31 35.81 -3.23 -18.87
C LEU A 31 37.11 -2.52 -18.46
N ILE A 32 37.10 -1.72 -17.40
CA ILE A 32 38.28 -1.03 -16.87
C ILE A 32 38.75 -1.77 -15.61
N PRO A 33 39.79 -2.62 -15.69
CA PRO A 33 40.29 -3.32 -14.52
C PRO A 33 40.88 -2.31 -13.53
N ASN A 34 40.61 -2.50 -12.23
CA ASN A 34 41.10 -1.73 -11.06
C ASN A 34 40.37 -0.45 -10.63
N VAL A 35 39.11 -0.20 -11.03
CA VAL A 35 38.36 0.92 -10.42
C VAL A 35 37.38 0.42 -9.34
N PRO A 36 37.50 0.86 -8.07
CA PRO A 36 36.58 0.47 -6.98
C PRO A 36 35.15 1.05 -7.11
N LEU A 37 34.83 1.69 -8.24
CA LEU A 37 33.53 2.32 -8.53
C LEU A 37 32.37 1.31 -8.49
N VAL A 38 32.58 0.05 -8.88
CA VAL A 38 31.52 -0.97 -8.94
C VAL A 38 30.90 -1.25 -7.55
N GLY A 39 31.72 -1.26 -6.50
CA GLY A 39 31.23 -1.49 -5.13
C GLY A 39 30.38 -0.33 -4.59
N GLN A 40 30.81 0.91 -4.84
CA GLN A 40 30.06 2.11 -4.44
C GLN A 40 28.76 2.26 -5.25
N ALA A 41 28.81 1.98 -6.56
CA ALA A 41 27.63 2.09 -7.42
C ALA A 41 26.54 1.06 -7.05
N ASN A 42 26.91 -0.17 -6.67
CA ASN A 42 25.95 -1.16 -6.17
C ASN A 42 25.28 -0.72 -4.86
N GLN A 43 26.02 -0.10 -3.94
CA GLN A 43 25.45 0.44 -2.69
C GLN A 43 24.44 1.56 -2.98
N VAL A 44 24.77 2.47 -3.91
CA VAL A 44 23.88 3.56 -4.33
C VAL A 44 22.61 3.02 -4.98
N ILE A 45 22.72 2.00 -5.85
CA ILE A 45 21.55 1.37 -6.49
C ILE A 45 20.63 0.74 -5.44
N GLN A 46 21.18 0.02 -4.45
CA GLN A 46 20.36 -0.58 -3.38
C GLN A 46 19.65 0.49 -2.54
N LEU A 47 20.34 1.59 -2.21
CA LEU A 47 19.75 2.69 -1.48
C LEU A 47 18.62 3.36 -2.27
N LEU A 48 18.80 3.58 -3.57
CA LEU A 48 17.78 4.17 -4.44
C LEU A 48 16.55 3.27 -4.57
N GLN A 49 16.74 1.95 -4.70
CA GLN A 49 15.64 0.98 -4.71
C GLN A 49 14.90 0.95 -3.37
N GLN A 50 15.62 1.09 -2.25
CA GLN A 50 15.00 1.18 -0.92
C GLN A 50 14.17 2.46 -0.80
N ILE A 51 14.74 3.62 -1.12
CA ILE A 51 14.04 4.91 -1.08
C ILE A 51 12.80 4.89 -1.96
N GLN A 52 12.89 4.29 -3.15
CA GLN A 52 11.74 4.19 -4.04
C GLN A 52 10.60 3.37 -3.44
N ARG A 53 10.91 2.23 -2.80
CA ARG A 53 9.92 1.42 -2.08
C ARG A 53 9.32 2.18 -0.91
N ASP A 54 10.14 2.88 -0.14
CA ASP A 54 9.70 3.66 1.02
C ASP A 54 8.77 4.81 0.59
N VAL A 55 9.12 5.51 -0.50
CA VAL A 55 8.28 6.59 -1.06
C VAL A 55 6.94 6.05 -1.55
N GLN A 56 6.92 4.91 -2.23
CA GLN A 56 5.67 4.28 -2.66
C GLN A 56 4.82 3.85 -1.46
N HIS A 57 5.44 3.28 -0.42
CA HIS A 57 4.76 2.85 0.79
C HIS A 57 4.15 4.02 1.56
N VAL A 58 4.92 5.08 1.81
CA VAL A 58 4.43 6.28 2.50
C VAL A 58 3.28 6.92 1.72
N ARG A 59 3.36 6.94 0.38
CA ARG A 59 2.29 7.49 -0.44
C ARG A 59 1.01 6.68 -0.33
N ALA A 60 1.09 5.35 -0.41
CA ALA A 60 -0.07 4.48 -0.21
C ALA A 60 -0.72 4.69 1.16
N GLU A 61 0.09 4.87 2.23
CA GLU A 61 -0.44 5.18 3.56
C GLU A 61 -1.09 6.57 3.64
N LEU A 62 -0.53 7.58 2.98
CA LEU A 62 -1.11 8.92 2.92
C LEU A 62 -2.42 8.95 2.12
N ASP A 63 -2.50 8.20 1.02
CA ASP A 63 -3.71 8.07 0.21
C ASP A 63 -4.83 7.34 0.99
N LEU A 64 -4.46 6.44 1.90
CA LEU A 64 -5.38 5.70 2.76
C LEU A 64 -5.81 6.46 4.02
N LEU A 65 -5.08 7.49 4.43
CA LEU A 65 -5.29 8.23 5.68
C LEU A 65 -6.69 8.88 5.79
N PRO A 66 -7.23 9.57 4.77
CA PRO A 66 -8.58 10.14 4.85
C PRO A 66 -9.64 9.08 5.13
N THR A 67 -9.52 7.91 4.48
CA THR A 67 -10.41 6.77 4.66
C THR A 67 -10.31 6.22 6.08
N LYS A 68 -9.08 5.99 6.59
CA LYS A 68 -8.86 5.53 7.97
C LYS A 68 -9.46 6.49 9.00
N LEU A 69 -9.26 7.80 8.83
CA LEU A 69 -9.77 8.81 9.75
C LEU A 69 -11.30 8.87 9.74
N TYR A 70 -11.93 8.80 8.56
CA TYR A 70 -13.38 8.73 8.44
C TYR A 70 -13.92 7.48 9.14
N ASN A 71 -13.38 6.32 8.80
CA ASN A 71 -13.83 5.04 9.32
C ASN A 71 -13.57 4.88 10.82
N ALA A 72 -12.55 5.53 11.37
CA ALA A 72 -12.28 5.56 12.81
C ALA A 72 -13.37 6.34 13.57
N GLY A 73 -13.87 7.43 12.98
CA GLY A 73 -14.98 8.22 13.52
C GLY A 73 -16.37 7.60 13.32
N ALA A 74 -16.51 6.70 12.34
CA ALA A 74 -17.77 6.04 12.02
C ALA A 74 -18.32 5.21 13.20
N ARG A 75 -19.65 5.20 13.36
CA ARG A 75 -20.32 4.36 14.37
C ARG A 75 -20.40 2.90 13.91
N GLU A 76 -20.75 1.97 14.81
CA GLU A 76 -20.81 0.53 14.49
C GLU A 76 -21.72 0.18 13.29
N GLN A 77 -22.81 0.93 13.11
CA GLN A 77 -23.83 0.69 12.09
C GLN A 77 -23.63 1.58 10.86
N GLU A 78 -22.63 2.47 10.89
CA GLU A 78 -22.35 3.39 9.80
C GLU A 78 -21.48 2.68 8.76
N LEU A 79 -21.79 2.94 7.49
CA LEU A 79 -21.10 2.30 6.37
C LEU A 79 -19.64 2.74 6.32
N LEU A 80 -18.73 1.77 6.19
CA LEU A 80 -17.31 2.04 6.00
C LEU A 80 -17.06 2.53 4.57
N ILE A 81 -16.15 3.50 4.45
CA ILE A 81 -15.64 3.95 3.15
C ILE A 81 -14.44 3.08 2.78
N PHE A 82 -14.35 2.73 1.50
CA PHE A 82 -13.26 1.98 0.90
C PHE A 82 -12.41 2.91 0.02
N PRO A 83 -11.09 2.70 -0.07
CA PRO A 83 -10.23 3.52 -0.93
C PRO A 83 -10.60 3.38 -2.41
N GLN A 84 -10.52 4.49 -3.17
CA GLN A 84 -11.00 4.61 -4.56
C GLN A 84 -10.35 3.66 -5.57
N GLU A 85 -9.14 3.15 -5.28
CA GLU A 85 -8.43 2.21 -6.15
C GLU A 85 -8.93 0.76 -6.03
N VAL A 86 -9.81 0.49 -5.07
CA VAL A 86 -10.47 -0.80 -4.97
C VAL A 86 -11.55 -0.84 -6.04
N ALA A 87 -11.27 -1.53 -7.14
CA ALA A 87 -12.30 -1.89 -8.11
C ALA A 87 -13.36 -2.71 -7.38
N VAL A 88 -14.42 -2.01 -6.99
CA VAL A 88 -15.54 -2.58 -6.24
C VAL A 88 -16.25 -3.54 -7.19
N ALA A 89 -15.85 -4.81 -7.16
CA ALA A 89 -16.58 -5.85 -7.89
C ALA A 89 -18.01 -5.91 -7.31
N PRO A 90 -19.04 -6.10 -8.15
CA PRO A 90 -20.40 -6.19 -7.67
C PRO A 90 -20.60 -7.50 -6.87
N PRO A 91 -21.28 -7.44 -5.71
CA PRO A 91 -21.87 -6.26 -5.08
C PRO A 91 -20.84 -5.42 -4.31
N PRO A 92 -21.01 -4.09 -4.27
CA PRO A 92 -20.15 -3.25 -3.46
C PRO A 92 -20.20 -3.70 -2.00
N LEU A 93 -19.03 -3.93 -1.42
CA LEU A 93 -18.82 -4.26 -0.01
C LEU A 93 -19.17 -3.04 0.86
N LEU A 94 -20.43 -2.63 0.84
CA LEU A 94 -20.99 -1.63 1.75
C LEU A 94 -21.23 -2.33 3.08
N VAL A 95 -20.17 -2.51 3.85
CA VAL A 95 -20.24 -3.14 5.17
C VAL A 95 -20.01 -2.10 6.26
N ASN A 96 -20.82 -2.18 7.32
CA ASN A 96 -20.55 -1.49 8.58
C ASN A 96 -19.63 -2.36 9.48
N ARG A 97 -19.16 -1.82 10.61
CA ARG A 97 -18.23 -2.57 11.51
C ARG A 97 -18.83 -3.87 12.03
N ARG A 98 -20.14 -3.87 12.31
CA ARG A 98 -20.83 -5.06 12.81
C ARG A 98 -20.91 -6.16 11.75
N GLU A 99 -21.24 -5.79 10.53
CA GLU A 99 -21.28 -6.70 9.39
C GLU A 99 -19.89 -7.24 9.05
N LEU A 100 -18.86 -6.39 9.13
CA LEU A 100 -17.46 -6.80 8.94
C LEU A 100 -17.06 -7.91 9.93
N GLY A 101 -17.51 -7.83 11.19
CA GLY A 101 -17.29 -8.88 12.19
C GLY A 101 -18.05 -10.18 11.94
N ASN A 102 -19.10 -10.15 11.12
CA ASN A 102 -19.98 -11.28 10.82
C ASN A 102 -19.78 -11.88 9.42
N MET A 103 -18.79 -11.38 8.67
CA MET A 103 -18.53 -11.87 7.31
C MET A 103 -18.10 -13.34 7.30
N THR A 104 -18.49 -14.03 6.23
CA THR A 104 -18.06 -15.39 5.95
C THR A 104 -16.60 -15.43 5.47
N ILE A 105 -16.00 -16.63 5.46
CA ILE A 105 -14.66 -16.87 4.91
C ILE A 105 -14.54 -16.30 3.49
N ALA A 106 -15.52 -16.59 2.63
CA ALA A 106 -15.50 -16.21 1.22
C ALA A 106 -15.55 -14.68 1.05
N GLU A 107 -16.37 -14.00 1.85
CA GLU A 107 -16.51 -12.54 1.83
C GLU A 107 -15.24 -11.85 2.34
N CYS A 108 -14.67 -12.30 3.46
CA CYS A 108 -13.40 -11.75 3.97
C CYS A 108 -12.21 -12.08 3.05
N GLN A 109 -12.22 -13.19 2.30
CA GLN A 109 -11.21 -13.47 1.28
C GLN A 109 -11.36 -12.55 0.05
N ALA A 110 -12.58 -12.38 -0.45
CA ALA A 110 -12.86 -11.48 -1.57
C ALA A 110 -12.48 -10.03 -1.20
N ALA A 111 -12.93 -9.53 -0.05
CA ALA A 111 -12.59 -8.19 0.43
C ALA A 111 -11.08 -7.98 0.59
N ALA A 112 -10.36 -8.96 1.13
CA ALA A 112 -8.92 -8.87 1.27
C ALA A 112 -8.18 -8.86 -0.08
N ALA A 113 -8.63 -9.66 -1.05
CA ALA A 113 -8.08 -9.65 -2.40
C ALA A 113 -8.30 -8.29 -3.08
N HIS A 114 -9.48 -7.70 -2.90
CA HIS A 114 -9.81 -6.37 -3.42
C HIS A 114 -8.98 -5.25 -2.79
N LEU A 115 -8.66 -5.36 -1.50
CA LEU A 115 -7.81 -4.41 -0.79
C LEU A 115 -6.30 -4.65 -1.01
N GLY A 116 -5.91 -5.63 -1.82
CA GLY A 116 -4.50 -5.99 -2.01
C GLY A 116 -3.83 -6.49 -0.73
N LEU A 117 -4.60 -6.98 0.25
CA LEU A 117 -4.07 -7.46 1.52
C LEU A 117 -3.35 -8.80 1.34
N PRO A 118 -2.22 -9.00 2.05
CA PRO A 118 -1.44 -10.23 1.94
C PRO A 118 -2.28 -11.44 2.36
N VAL A 119 -2.17 -12.55 1.63
CA VAL A 119 -2.88 -13.79 1.93
C VAL A 119 -2.48 -14.31 3.32
N LEU A 120 -3.45 -14.56 4.20
CA LEU A 120 -3.19 -15.19 5.49
C LEU A 120 -2.87 -16.68 5.32
N GLN A 121 -2.19 -17.26 6.30
CA GLN A 121 -1.90 -18.70 6.29
C GLN A 121 -3.20 -19.52 6.19
N PRO A 122 -3.16 -20.73 5.60
CA PRO A 122 -4.37 -21.55 5.36
C PRO A 122 -5.17 -21.90 6.62
N ASN A 123 -4.52 -21.87 7.79
CA ASN A 123 -5.09 -22.13 9.11
C ASN A 123 -5.57 -20.86 9.84
N ALA A 124 -5.45 -19.68 9.24
CA ALA A 124 -5.89 -18.44 9.85
C ALA A 124 -7.42 -18.41 9.98
N LEU A 125 -7.91 -17.90 11.11
CA LEU A 125 -9.34 -17.81 11.36
C LEU A 125 -9.95 -16.67 10.54
N VAL A 126 -11.24 -16.79 10.22
CA VAL A 126 -12.03 -15.71 9.59
C VAL A 126 -11.91 -14.42 10.39
N ALA A 127 -12.00 -14.52 11.71
CA ALA A 127 -11.87 -13.40 12.62
C ALA A 127 -10.53 -12.66 12.45
N ASP A 128 -9.42 -13.36 12.19
CA ASP A 128 -8.12 -12.73 11.95
C ASP A 128 -8.11 -11.96 10.62
N ARG A 129 -8.78 -12.51 9.60
CA ARG A 129 -8.92 -11.86 8.29
C ARG A 129 -9.79 -10.61 8.37
N CYS A 130 -10.94 -10.71 9.02
CA CYS A 130 -11.86 -9.59 9.15
C CYS A 130 -11.26 -8.50 10.07
N ARG A 131 -10.48 -8.88 11.09
CA ARG A 131 -9.65 -7.93 11.88
C ARG A 131 -8.59 -7.25 11.01
N GLN A 132 -7.87 -7.98 10.17
CA GLN A 132 -6.88 -7.40 9.26
C GLN A 132 -7.50 -6.37 8.30
N ILE A 133 -8.69 -6.66 7.78
CA ILE A 133 -9.46 -5.72 6.94
C ILE A 133 -9.86 -4.49 7.75
N ALA A 134 -10.40 -4.67 8.96
CA ALA A 134 -10.77 -3.59 9.87
C ALA A 134 -9.59 -2.67 10.19
N GLU A 135 -8.43 -3.23 10.53
CA GLU A 135 -7.21 -2.46 10.82
C GLU A 135 -6.76 -1.66 9.59
N HIS A 136 -6.76 -2.29 8.42
CA HIS A 136 -6.39 -1.62 7.17
C HIS A 136 -7.32 -0.44 6.85
N LEU A 137 -8.62 -0.61 7.09
CA LEU A 137 -9.64 0.42 6.86
C LEU A 137 -9.72 1.46 7.99
N GLY A 138 -8.98 1.31 9.09
CA GLY A 138 -9.05 2.21 10.25
C GLY A 138 -10.31 2.05 11.11
N ALA A 139 -10.96 0.88 11.05
CA ALA A 139 -12.17 0.54 11.78
C ALA A 139 -11.96 -0.70 12.67
N PRO A 140 -11.11 -0.62 13.72
CA PRO A 140 -10.76 -1.78 14.55
C PRO A 140 -12.01 -2.41 15.18
N LEU A 141 -12.13 -3.73 15.04
CA LEU A 141 -13.18 -4.53 15.68
C LEU A 141 -12.86 -4.63 17.18
N ARG A 142 -13.79 -4.19 18.03
CA ARG A 142 -13.66 -4.23 19.49
C ARG A 142 -14.31 -5.46 20.08
#